data_AF-A0A929A3T1-F1
#
_entry.id   AF-A0A929A3T1-F1
#
_cell.length_a   1.000
_cell.length_b   1.000
_cell.length_c   1.000
_cell.angle_alpha   90.00
_cell.angle_beta   90.00
_cell.angle_gamma   90.00
#
_symmetry.space_group_name_H-M   'P 1'
#
loop_
_entity.id
_entity.type
_entity.pdbx_description
1 polymer ?
#
loop_
_entity_poly.entity_id
_entity_poly.type
_entity_poly.pdbx_seq_one_letter_code
_entity_poly.pdbx_strand_id
1 'polypeptide(L)'
;MDLQAAINRQRILHIVSSYQLDGADRASFQAHLADLLEQYPTPLIELSLVETLVDHWLNIPPLRGVPFLQQAHRTLQHWEDQPICSTLTPGQFQQITALDPAPIFGPGELPPPYPIRHPS
;
A
#
# COMPACT_ATOMS: atom_id res chain seq x y z
N MET A 1 -19.86 4.47 -7.30
CA MET A 1 -18.62 4.15 -6.57
C MET A 1 -18.24 2.74 -6.97
N ASP A 2 -17.06 2.54 -7.55
CA ASP A 2 -16.60 1.22 -7.94
C ASP A 2 -16.26 0.41 -6.67
N LEU A 3 -16.80 -0.81 -6.55
CA LEU A 3 -16.55 -1.69 -5.40
C LEU A 3 -15.05 -1.98 -5.27
N GLN A 4 -14.35 -2.13 -6.39
CA GLN A 4 -12.91 -2.39 -6.36
C GLN A 4 -12.13 -1.19 -5.81
N ALA A 5 -12.52 0.04 -6.19
CA ALA A 5 -11.92 1.26 -5.63
C ALA A 5 -12.17 1.39 -4.11
N ALA A 6 -13.36 1.01 -3.65
CA ALA A 6 -13.69 0.99 -2.22
C ALA A 6 -12.86 -0.06 -1.45
N ILE A 7 -12.68 -1.26 -2.02
CA ILE A 7 -11.84 -2.32 -1.44
C ILE A 7 -10.38 -1.85 -1.35
N ASN A 8 -9.84 -1.28 -2.44
CA ASN A 8 -8.47 -0.76 -2.48
C ASN A 8 -8.25 0.32 -1.41
N ARG A 9 -9.19 1.26 -1.27
CA ARG A 9 -9.12 2.28 -0.22
C ARG A 9 -9.16 1.66 1.18
N GLN A 10 -9.97 0.62 1.39
CA GLN A 10 -10.06 -0.05 2.69
C GLN A 10 -8.76 -0.76 3.08
N ARG A 11 -8.03 -1.33 2.11
CA ARG A 11 -6.71 -1.95 2.35
C ARG A 11 -5.71 -0.95 2.92
N ILE A 12 -5.64 0.24 2.34
CA ILE A 12 -4.81 1.34 2.85
C ILE A 12 -5.21 1.74 4.27
N LEU A 13 -6.51 1.96 4.50
CA LEU A 13 -7.00 2.33 5.83
C LEU A 13 -6.72 1.23 6.86
N HIS A 14 -6.76 -0.03 6.46
CA HIS A 14 -6.38 -1.15 7.31
C HIS A 14 -4.92 -1.05 7.74
N ILE A 15 -3.98 -0.83 6.82
CA ILE A 15 -2.56 -0.64 7.16
C ILE A 15 -2.38 0.54 8.12
N VAL A 16 -2.99 1.70 7.80
CA VAL A 16 -2.90 2.92 8.62
C VAL A 16 -3.42 2.68 10.05
N SER A 17 -4.55 1.99 10.19
CA SER A 17 -5.19 1.75 11.49
C SER A 17 -4.48 0.67 12.31
N SER A 18 -3.97 -0.39 11.68
CA SER A 18 -3.23 -1.47 12.35
C SER A 18 -1.97 -0.96 13.07
N TYR A 19 -1.34 0.09 12.53
CA TYR A 19 -0.12 0.68 13.09
C TYR A 19 -0.30 2.08 13.69
N GLN A 20 -1.53 2.61 13.68
CA GLN A 20 -1.86 3.95 14.17
C GLN A 20 -0.95 5.04 13.55
N LEU A 21 -0.82 4.99 12.22
CA LEU A 21 0.09 5.83 11.44
C LEU A 21 -0.41 7.27 11.28
N ASP A 22 -1.67 7.54 11.58
CA ASP A 22 -2.37 8.81 11.41
C ASP A 22 -1.87 9.93 12.33
N GLY A 23 -1.19 9.59 13.43
CA GLY A 23 -0.59 10.57 14.34
C GLY A 23 -1.62 11.49 15.02
N ALA A 24 -1.17 12.65 15.50
CA ALA A 24 -2.02 13.60 16.23
C ALA A 24 -2.93 14.43 15.29
N ASP A 25 -2.39 14.85 14.13
CA ASP A 25 -3.13 15.63 13.14
C ASP A 25 -3.71 14.74 12.04
N ARG A 26 -4.81 14.08 12.39
CA ARG A 26 -5.52 13.16 11.49
C ARG A 26 -6.08 13.86 10.26
N ALA A 27 -6.51 15.12 10.38
CA ALA A 27 -7.12 15.84 9.26
C ALA A 27 -6.10 16.09 8.16
N SER A 28 -4.92 16.60 8.52
CA SER A 28 -3.82 16.80 7.58
C SER A 28 -3.29 15.49 7.00
N PHE A 29 -3.22 14.42 7.82
CA PHE A 29 -2.87 13.09 7.33
C PHE A 29 -3.85 12.57 6.27
N GLN A 30 -5.15 12.67 6.53
CA GLN A 30 -6.18 12.18 5.60
C GLN A 30 -6.22 13.00 4.31
N ALA A 31 -6.01 14.32 4.39
CA ALA A 31 -5.89 15.17 3.20
C ALA A 31 -4.70 14.74 2.33
N HIS A 32 -3.51 14.58 2.93
CA HIS A 32 -2.32 14.15 2.21
C HIS A 32 -2.46 12.73 1.63
N LEU A 33 -3.10 11.81 2.37
CA LEU A 33 -3.37 10.47 1.87
C LEU A 33 -4.36 10.47 0.69
N ALA A 34 -5.35 11.36 0.72
CA ALA A 34 -6.27 11.54 -0.40
C ALA A 34 -5.52 12.03 -1.65
N ASP A 35 -4.63 13.01 -1.50
CA ASP A 35 -3.79 13.49 -2.60
C ASP A 35 -2.95 12.37 -3.22
N LEU A 36 -2.37 11.48 -2.39
CA LEU A 36 -1.62 10.33 -2.87
C LEU A 36 -2.50 9.32 -3.61
N LEU A 37 -3.71 9.06 -3.13
CA LEU A 37 -4.68 8.16 -3.76
C LEU A 37 -5.17 8.67 -5.13
N GLU A 38 -5.12 9.98 -5.36
CA GLU A 38 -5.42 10.58 -6.67
C GLU A 38 -4.24 10.50 -7.65
N GLN A 39 -3.01 10.49 -7.13
CA GLN A 39 -1.78 10.53 -7.94
C GLN A 39 -1.20 9.14 -8.25
N TYR A 40 -1.34 8.18 -7.34
CA TYR A 40 -0.67 6.88 -7.43
C TYR A 40 -1.65 5.70 -7.38
N PRO A 41 -1.36 4.60 -8.09
CA PRO A 41 -2.07 3.34 -7.93
C PRO A 41 -2.02 2.84 -6.49
N THR A 42 -3.16 2.37 -5.98
CA THR A 42 -3.27 1.88 -4.60
C THR A 42 -2.22 0.83 -4.20
N PRO A 43 -1.88 -0.18 -5.04
CA PRO A 43 -0.83 -1.14 -4.69
C PRO A 43 0.54 -0.51 -4.42
N LEU A 44 0.90 0.56 -5.13
CA LEU A 44 2.17 1.26 -4.90
C LEU A 44 2.15 2.02 -3.57
N ILE A 45 1.01 2.62 -3.23
CA ILE A 45 0.83 3.29 -1.93
C ILE A 45 0.89 2.24 -0.81
N GLU A 46 0.23 1.09 -0.96
CA GLU A 46 0.33 0.00 0.02
C GLU A 46 1.79 -0.41 0.25
N LEU A 47 2.54 -0.64 -0.84
CA LEU A 47 3.95 -1.01 -0.73
C LEU A 47 4.79 0.09 -0.07
N SER A 48 4.62 1.36 -0.47
CA SER A 48 5.42 2.46 0.08
C SER A 48 5.16 2.71 1.56
N LEU A 49 3.92 2.53 2.02
CA LEU A 49 3.57 2.60 3.45
C LEU A 49 4.29 1.48 4.23
N VAL A 50 4.30 0.26 3.69
CA VAL A 50 4.90 -0.89 4.40
C VAL A 50 6.43 -0.83 4.39
N GLU A 51 7.05 -0.44 3.28
CA GLU A 51 8.49 -0.18 3.22
C GLU A 51 8.90 0.90 4.24
N THR A 52 8.17 2.03 4.26
CA THR A 52 8.42 3.10 5.24
C THR A 52 8.24 2.64 6.68
N LEU A 53 7.24 1.81 6.94
CA LEU A 53 6.99 1.23 8.25
C LEU A 53 8.15 0.34 8.70
N VAL A 54 8.67 -0.50 7.82
CA VAL A 54 9.78 -1.42 8.11
C VAL A 54 11.09 -0.65 8.32
N ASP A 55 11.37 0.34 7.47
CA ASP A 55 12.56 1.20 7.58
C ASP A 55 12.61 1.97 8.92
N HIS A 56 11.46 2.36 9.44
CA HIS A 56 11.35 3.15 10.66
C HIS A 56 10.85 2.35 11.88
N TRP A 57 10.75 1.03 11.78
CA TRP A 57 10.13 0.18 12.81
C TRP A 57 10.80 0.31 14.18
N LEU A 58 12.12 0.46 14.20
CA LEU A 58 12.92 0.52 15.43
C LEU A 58 13.07 1.94 16.00
N ASN A 59 12.45 2.96 15.37
CA ASN A 59 12.55 4.34 15.85
C ASN A 59 11.70 4.56 17.10
N ILE A 60 12.28 5.26 18.09
CA ILE A 60 11.61 5.61 19.35
C ILE A 60 11.75 7.14 19.56
N PRO A 61 10.66 7.92 19.46
CA PRO A 61 9.29 7.49 19.18
C PRO A 61 9.08 7.03 17.73
N PRO A 62 8.03 6.21 17.46
CA PRO A 62 7.73 5.74 16.11
C PRO A 62 7.34 6.90 15.18
N LEU A 63 7.75 6.81 13.91
CA LEU A 63 7.38 7.78 12.88
C LEU A 63 5.89 7.66 12.56
N ARG A 64 5.14 8.76 12.70
CA ARG A 64 3.68 8.81 12.50
C ARG A 64 3.25 10.18 11.96
N GLY A 65 2.00 10.27 11.51
CA GLY A 65 1.38 11.47 11.00
C GLY A 65 1.92 11.86 9.62
N VAL A 66 1.78 13.14 9.28
CA VAL A 66 2.26 13.70 8.00
C VAL A 66 3.74 13.36 7.70
N PRO A 67 4.68 13.39 8.68
CA PRO A 67 6.07 12.99 8.42
C PRO A 67 6.23 11.55 7.90
N PHE A 68 5.37 10.63 8.34
CA PHE A 68 5.37 9.26 7.83
C PHE A 68 4.93 9.22 6.37
N LEU A 69 3.82 9.89 6.02
CA LEU A 69 3.35 9.95 4.64
C LEU A 69 4.33 10.66 3.71
N GLN A 70 5.02 11.68 4.19
CA GLN A 70 6.08 12.33 3.41
C GLN A 70 7.21 11.37 3.06
N GLN A 71 7.58 10.46 3.98
CA GLN A 71 8.58 9.44 3.68
C GLN A 71 8.06 8.41 2.67
N ALA A 72 6.81 7.95 2.83
CA ALA A 72 6.17 7.06 1.86
C ALA A 72 6.05 7.71 0.48
N HIS A 73 5.75 9.01 0.41
CA HIS A 73 5.70 9.78 -0.83
C HIS A 73 7.08 9.90 -1.48
N ARG A 74 8.16 10.14 -0.72
CA ARG A 74 9.52 10.12 -1.27
C ARG A 74 9.87 8.76 -1.87
N THR A 75 9.45 7.67 -1.23
CA THR A 75 9.64 6.31 -1.78
C THR A 75 8.91 6.15 -3.10
N LEU A 76 7.67 6.65 -3.21
CA LEU A 76 6.92 6.65 -4.47
C LEU A 76 7.62 7.47 -5.56
N GLN A 77 8.07 8.68 -5.25
CA GLN A 77 8.81 9.54 -6.19
C GLN A 77 10.10 8.88 -6.66
N HIS A 78 10.82 8.19 -5.77
CA HIS A 78 12.03 7.46 -6.13
C HIS A 78 11.77 6.35 -7.16
N TRP A 79 10.60 5.71 -7.09
CA TRP A 79 10.19 4.66 -8.03
C TRP A 79 9.65 5.19 -9.36
N GLU A 80 9.43 6.49 -9.52
CA GLU A 80 9.01 7.06 -10.82
C GLU A 80 10.15 6.98 -11.84
N ASP A 81 11.40 7.20 -11.40
CA ASP A 81 12.58 7.26 -12.27
C ASP A 81 13.41 5.96 -12.25
N GLN A 82 13.08 5.00 -11.39
CA GLN A 82 13.88 3.80 -11.15
C GLN A 82 13.04 2.52 -11.04
N PRO A 83 13.60 1.35 -11.39
CA PRO A 83 12.94 0.08 -11.14
C PRO A 83 12.59 -0.07 -9.65
N ILE A 84 11.38 -0.54 -9.36
CA ILE A 84 10.95 -0.82 -7.98
C ILE A 84 11.77 -1.99 -7.44
N CYS A 85 12.66 -1.70 -6.50
CA CYS A 85 13.37 -2.69 -5.71
C CYS A 85 12.78 -2.75 -4.29
N SER A 86 11.72 -3.54 -4.13
CA SER A 86 11.12 -3.85 -2.82
C SER A 86 12.11 -4.61 -1.94
N THR A 87 12.27 -4.19 -0.69
CA THR A 87 13.04 -4.94 0.31
C THR A 87 12.22 -6.10 0.88
N LEU A 88 10.89 -6.05 0.68
CA LEU A 88 9.95 -7.04 1.17
C LEU A 88 9.68 -8.14 0.17
N THR A 89 9.62 -9.37 0.68
CA THR A 89 9.01 -10.50 -0.02
C THR A 89 7.48 -10.48 0.12
N PRO A 90 6.73 -11.15 -0.76
CA PRO A 90 5.27 -11.26 -0.65
C PRO A 90 4.82 -11.82 0.71
N GLY A 91 5.54 -12.83 1.22
CA GLY A 91 5.26 -13.42 2.53
C GLY A 91 5.46 -12.46 3.69
N GLN A 92 6.53 -11.64 3.65
CA GLN A 92 6.75 -10.60 4.66
C GLN A 92 5.66 -9.53 4.61
N PHE A 93 5.29 -9.07 3.42
CA PHE A 93 4.18 -8.12 3.26
C PHE A 93 2.88 -8.66 3.88
N GLN A 94 2.53 -9.92 3.58
CA GLN A 94 1.35 -10.57 4.14
C GLN A 94 1.45 -10.72 5.67
N GLN A 95 2.60 -11.08 6.21
CA GLN A 95 2.81 -11.21 7.66
C GLN A 95 2.67 -9.88 8.40
N ILE A 96 3.12 -8.78 7.78
CA ILE A 96 3.02 -7.44 8.35
C ILE A 96 1.58 -6.93 8.26
N THR A 97 0.98 -6.99 7.08
CA THR A 97 -0.30 -6.31 6.82
C THR A 97 -1.53 -7.18 7.03
N ALA A 98 -1.39 -8.50 7.10
CA ALA A 98 -2.47 -9.49 6.98
C ALA A 98 -3.29 -9.38 5.67
N LEU A 99 -2.79 -8.66 4.66
CA LEU A 99 -3.42 -8.49 3.35
C LEU A 99 -2.83 -9.44 2.31
N ASP A 100 -3.62 -9.77 1.30
CA ASP A 100 -3.15 -10.49 0.12
C ASP A 100 -2.07 -9.67 -0.62
N PRO A 101 -0.85 -10.21 -0.84
CA PRO A 101 0.22 -9.53 -1.54
C PRO A 101 0.06 -9.53 -3.08
N ALA A 102 -0.87 -10.32 -3.64
CA ALA A 102 -1.01 -10.46 -5.09
C ALA A 102 -1.18 -9.14 -5.88
N PRO A 103 -1.88 -8.10 -5.39
CA PRO A 103 -1.98 -6.82 -6.10
C PRO A 103 -0.64 -6.08 -6.29
N ILE A 104 0.38 -6.42 -5.49
CA ILE A 104 1.70 -5.78 -5.51
C ILE A 104 2.74 -6.70 -6.17
N PHE A 105 2.70 -8.00 -5.85
CA PHE A 105 3.74 -8.96 -6.23
C PHE A 105 3.27 -10.05 -7.20
N GLY A 106 1.98 -10.07 -7.55
CA GLY A 106 1.43 -11.06 -8.46
C GLY A 106 1.87 -10.82 -9.91
N PRO A 107 1.90 -11.87 -10.75
CA PRO A 107 1.99 -11.67 -12.18
C PRO A 107 0.77 -10.87 -12.61
N GLY A 108 0.96 -9.70 -13.22
CA GLY A 108 -0.15 -8.85 -13.69
C GLY A 108 -1.20 -9.70 -14.39
N GLU A 109 -2.43 -9.64 -13.89
CA GLU A 109 -3.51 -10.57 -14.22
C GLU A 109 -3.89 -10.42 -15.71
N LEU A 110 -3.32 -11.22 -16.59
CA LEU A 110 -4.02 -11.60 -17.80
C LEU A 110 -5.15 -12.53 -17.35
N PRO A 111 -6.43 -12.18 -17.57
CA PRO A 111 -7.52 -13.05 -17.21
C PRO A 111 -7.32 -14.40 -17.91
N PRO A 112 -7.45 -15.53 -17.20
CA PRO A 112 -7.28 -16.83 -17.84
C PRO A 112 -8.38 -17.02 -18.90
N PRO A 113 -8.04 -17.41 -20.14
CA PRO A 113 -9.03 -17.84 -21.11
C PRO A 113 -9.50 -19.22 -20.68
N TYR A 114 -10.43 -19.30 -19.73
CA TYR A 114 -11.12 -20.56 -19.48
C TYR A 114 -12.23 -20.73 -20.50
N PRO A 115 -12.12 -21.68 -21.45
CA PRO A 115 -13.27 -22.11 -22.22
C PRO A 115 -14.25 -22.74 -21.24
N ILE A 116 -15.44 -22.16 -21.15
CA ILE A 116 -16.57 -22.75 -20.43
C ILE A 116 -17.02 -23.99 -21.22
N ARG A 117 -16.31 -25.10 -21.04
CA ARG A 117 -16.84 -26.43 -21.30
C ARG A 117 -17.32 -26.99 -19.98
N HIS A 118 -18.63 -27.06 -19.80
CA HIS A 118 -19.22 -28.06 -18.92
C HIS A 118 -19.68 -29.26 -19.77
N PRO A 119 -19.40 -30.50 -19.33
CA PRO A 119 -19.77 -31.72 -20.05
C PRO A 119 -21.24 -32.11 -19.82
N SER A 120 -21.75 -32.82 -20.85
CA SER A 120 -22.98 -33.62 -20.97
C SER A 120 -24.32 -32.89 -20.94
#